data_AF-A0A928DQJ0-F1
#
_entry.id   AF-A0A928DQJ0-F1
#
_cell.length_a   1.000
_cell.length_b   1.000
_cell.length_c   1.000
_cell.angle_alpha   90.00
_cell.angle_beta   90.00
_cell.angle_gamma   90.00
#
_symmetry.space_group_name_H-M   'P 1'
#
loop_
_entity.id
_entity.type
_entity.pdbx_description
1 polymer ?
#
loop_
_entity_poly.entity_id
_entity_poly.type
_entity_poly.pdbx_seq_one_letter_code
_entity_poly.pdbx_strand_id
1 'polypeptide(L)'
;MICSIIQLDQPRHDVFQPRETLSGTFRLVDVELEDVGHLEFSVVWYTEGKGDEDIGVHFFETLDWTNGMLGAAASGEDGLPSRNSVCRASETADDGACFRFSVTLPASPLSYYGMILKIRWCVRVRIFLKSGRVLKSEKHFTIGKIPNVQVDLN
;
A
#
# COMPACT_ATOMS: atom_id res chain seq x y z
N MET A 1 4.12 18.46 0.05
CA MET A 1 5.15 17.73 0.81
C MET A 1 4.95 16.25 0.53
N ILE A 2 5.88 15.60 -0.14
CA ILE A 2 5.85 14.16 -0.43
C ILE A 2 6.66 13.48 0.66
N CYS A 3 6.02 12.67 1.51
CA CYS A 3 6.69 12.01 2.64
C CYS A 3 7.16 10.59 2.31
N SER A 4 6.66 9.99 1.23
CA SER A 4 7.14 8.72 0.70
C SER A 4 6.81 8.56 -0.79
N ILE A 5 7.57 7.71 -1.46
CA ILE A 5 7.34 7.32 -2.86
C ILE A 5 7.07 5.83 -2.88
N ILE A 6 5.91 5.44 -3.41
CA ILE A 6 5.49 4.04 -3.58
C ILE A 6 5.59 3.69 -5.06
N GLN A 7 6.30 2.61 -5.39
CA GLN A 7 6.49 2.10 -6.73
C GLN A 7 6.03 0.64 -6.80
N LEU A 8 5.15 0.33 -7.74
CA LEU A 8 4.71 -1.05 -8.01
C LEU A 8 5.64 -1.68 -9.05
N ASP A 9 5.91 -2.99 -8.93
CA ASP A 9 6.83 -3.71 -9.83
C ASP A 9 6.27 -3.86 -11.25
N GLN A 10 4.95 -3.71 -11.44
CA GLN A 10 4.29 -3.78 -12.75
C GLN A 10 3.97 -2.37 -13.30
N PRO A 11 4.87 -1.76 -14.10
CA PRO A 11 4.70 -0.37 -14.53
C PRO A 11 3.66 -0.17 -15.62
N ARG A 12 3.24 -1.23 -16.33
CA ARG A 12 2.54 -1.05 -17.61
C ARG A 12 1.14 -0.47 -17.48
N HIS A 13 0.37 -0.79 -16.43
CA HIS A 13 -0.98 -0.22 -16.25
C HIS A 13 -1.48 -0.10 -14.80
N ASP A 14 -0.70 -0.48 -13.77
CA ASP A 14 -1.20 -0.62 -12.39
C ASP A 14 -2.50 -1.47 -12.32
N VAL A 15 -2.67 -2.46 -13.22
CA VAL A 15 -3.81 -3.39 -13.29
C VAL A 15 -3.34 -4.80 -12.95
N PHE A 16 -3.97 -5.40 -11.94
CA PHE A 16 -3.66 -6.73 -11.42
C PHE A 16 -4.86 -7.66 -11.57
N GLN A 17 -4.62 -8.96 -11.73
CA GLN A 17 -5.67 -9.97 -11.68
C GLN A 17 -6.03 -10.34 -10.23
N PRO A 18 -7.26 -10.78 -9.97
CA PRO A 18 -7.61 -11.37 -8.68
C PRO A 18 -6.68 -12.55 -8.37
N ARG A 19 -6.27 -12.68 -7.10
CA ARG A 19 -5.29 -13.69 -6.63
C ARG A 19 -3.86 -13.54 -7.14
N GLU A 20 -3.55 -12.50 -7.91
CA GLU A 20 -2.18 -12.18 -8.29
C GLU A 20 -1.41 -11.58 -7.11
N THR A 21 -0.08 -11.67 -7.15
CA THR A 21 0.80 -11.01 -6.18
C THR A 21 1.04 -9.56 -6.61
N LEU A 22 0.61 -8.63 -5.76
CA LEU A 22 0.99 -7.22 -5.80
C LEU A 22 2.34 -7.06 -5.08
N SER A 23 3.38 -6.66 -5.81
CA SER A 23 4.70 -6.37 -5.24
C SER A 23 5.21 -5.00 -5.64
N GLY A 24 6.13 -4.47 -4.84
CA GLY A 24 6.73 -3.17 -5.09
C GLY A 24 7.66 -2.74 -3.98
N THR A 25 8.04 -1.47 -4.04
CA THR A 25 8.84 -0.80 -3.02
C THR A 25 8.19 0.49 -2.55
N PHE A 26 8.52 0.91 -1.34
CA PHE A 26 8.30 2.29 -0.92
C PHE A 26 9.52 2.82 -0.20
N ARG A 27 9.78 4.12 -0.36
CA ARG A 27 10.88 4.81 0.33
C ARG A 27 10.36 6.07 1.00
N LEU A 28 10.84 6.35 2.20
CA LEU A 28 10.59 7.65 2.85
C LEU A 28 11.43 8.73 2.17
N VAL A 29 10.85 9.92 2.03
CA VAL A 29 11.49 11.08 1.41
C VAL A 29 11.08 12.30 2.21
N ASP A 30 12.00 13.22 2.49
CA ASP A 30 11.69 14.46 3.22
C ASP A 30 11.08 14.19 4.61
N VAL A 31 11.62 13.17 5.30
CA VAL A 31 11.22 12.76 6.65
C VAL A 31 12.48 12.53 7.49
N GLU A 32 12.62 13.30 8.55
CA GLU A 32 13.66 13.08 9.57
C GLU A 32 13.39 11.75 10.27
N LEU A 33 14.27 10.77 10.04
CA LEU A 33 14.08 9.42 10.55
C LEU A 33 14.08 9.38 12.08
N GLU A 34 14.77 10.31 12.74
CA GLU A 34 14.77 10.43 14.20
C GLU A 34 13.38 10.80 14.76
N ASP A 35 12.54 11.45 13.97
CA ASP A 35 11.18 11.83 14.35
C ASP A 35 10.14 10.75 14.06
N VAL A 36 10.51 9.69 13.35
CA VAL A 36 9.59 8.59 13.05
C VAL A 36 9.37 7.76 14.31
N GLY A 37 8.10 7.60 14.71
CA GLY A 37 7.68 6.69 15.78
C GLY A 37 7.48 5.29 15.24
N HIS A 38 6.55 5.14 14.30
CA HIS A 38 6.29 3.89 13.59
C HIS A 38 5.70 4.17 12.21
N LEU A 39 5.69 3.14 11.35
CA LEU A 39 5.04 3.17 10.07
C LEU A 39 3.92 2.14 10.02
N GLU A 40 2.94 2.39 9.18
CA GLU A 40 1.95 1.41 8.81
C GLU A 40 1.90 1.29 7.29
N PHE A 41 1.96 0.05 6.82
CA PHE A 41 1.71 -0.32 5.45
C PHE A 41 0.35 -1.01 5.37
N SER A 42 -0.48 -0.61 4.40
CA SER A 42 -1.78 -1.24 4.18
C SER A 42 -2.13 -1.34 2.71
N VAL A 43 -2.79 -2.44 2.35
CA VAL A 43 -3.50 -2.59 1.07
C VAL A 43 -4.98 -2.50 1.40
N VAL A 44 -5.63 -1.45 0.90
CA VAL A 44 -7.02 -1.14 1.24
C VAL A 44 -7.86 -0.94 -0.01
N TRP A 45 -9.15 -1.15 0.16
CA TRP A 45 -10.15 -0.66 -0.78
C TRP A 45 -11.12 0.27 -0.06
N TYR A 46 -11.74 1.17 -0.82
CA TYR A 46 -12.82 1.99 -0.31
C TYR A 46 -13.86 2.27 -1.38
N THR A 47 -15.09 2.51 -0.96
CA THR A 47 -16.15 3.02 -1.83
C THR A 47 -16.13 4.54 -1.88
N GLU A 48 -16.42 5.09 -3.06
CA GLU A 48 -16.59 6.54 -3.30
C GLU A 48 -17.86 6.71 -4.14
N GLY A 49 -18.70 7.69 -3.82
CA GLY A 49 -19.89 7.99 -4.63
C GLY A 49 -21.08 8.49 -3.82
N LYS A 50 -22.29 8.30 -4.37
CA LYS A 50 -23.52 8.62 -3.63
C LYS A 50 -23.86 7.49 -2.67
N GLY A 51 -24.12 7.83 -1.41
CA GLY A 51 -24.44 6.90 -0.34
C GLY A 51 -23.31 6.86 0.69
N ASP A 52 -23.21 5.74 1.40
CA ASP A 52 -22.20 5.56 2.44
C ASP A 52 -20.85 5.15 1.84
N GLU A 53 -19.79 5.79 2.33
CA GLU A 53 -18.41 5.39 2.06
C GLU A 53 -17.99 4.30 3.06
N ASP A 54 -17.41 3.23 2.54
CA ASP A 54 -16.92 2.09 3.30
C ASP A 54 -15.44 1.86 2.98
N ILE A 55 -14.69 1.29 3.93
CA ILE A 55 -13.26 1.03 3.82
C ILE A 55 -12.98 -0.39 4.31
N GLY A 56 -12.41 -1.22 3.44
CA GLY A 56 -11.90 -2.53 3.80
C GLY A 56 -10.37 -2.60 3.79
N VAL A 57 -9.79 -3.25 4.79
CA VAL A 57 -8.36 -3.52 4.88
C VAL A 57 -8.11 -4.96 4.45
N HIS A 58 -7.39 -5.15 3.35
CA HIS A 58 -7.00 -6.48 2.86
C HIS A 58 -5.70 -6.97 3.53
N PHE A 59 -4.73 -6.07 3.65
CA PHE A 59 -3.47 -6.35 4.31
C PHE A 59 -3.03 -5.16 5.13
N PHE A 60 -2.42 -5.42 6.28
CA PHE A 60 -1.91 -4.41 7.19
C PHE A 60 -0.68 -4.94 7.92
N GLU A 61 0.34 -4.11 8.00
CA GLU A 61 1.55 -4.39 8.77
C GLU A 61 2.04 -3.09 9.41
N THR A 62 2.32 -3.14 10.71
CA THR A 62 3.00 -2.06 11.44
C THR A 62 4.49 -2.34 11.46
N LEU A 63 5.28 -1.34 11.10
CA LEU A 63 6.72 -1.39 11.10
C LEU A 63 7.23 -0.46 12.21
N ASP A 64 7.75 -1.04 13.28
CA ASP A 64 8.40 -0.26 14.32
C ASP A 64 9.71 0.32 13.80
N TRP A 65 9.94 1.59 14.09
CA TRP A 65 11.15 2.30 13.69
C TRP A 65 12.26 2.22 14.76
N THR A 66 12.31 1.13 15.54
CA THR A 66 13.23 1.02 16.67
C THR A 66 14.67 0.84 16.18
N ASN A 67 15.49 1.89 16.29
CA ASN A 67 16.93 1.86 16.07
C ASN A 67 17.39 1.36 14.69
N GLY A 68 16.59 1.60 13.65
CA GLY A 68 16.87 1.13 12.28
C GLY A 68 16.62 -0.36 12.05
N MET A 69 16.27 -1.11 13.08
CA MET A 69 15.85 -2.51 12.97
C MET A 69 14.33 -2.55 12.83
N LEU A 70 13.85 -2.99 11.67
CA LEU A 70 12.50 -3.52 11.59
C LEU A 70 12.42 -4.67 12.59
N GLY A 71 11.46 -4.63 13.52
CA GLY A 71 11.07 -5.85 14.23
C GLY A 71 10.83 -6.92 13.19
N ALA A 72 11.59 -8.02 13.27
CA ALA A 72 11.53 -9.10 12.31
C ALA A 72 10.06 -9.52 12.13
N ALA A 73 9.66 -9.65 10.87
CA ALA A 73 8.34 -10.08 10.43
C ALA A 73 7.74 -11.06 11.43
N ALA A 74 6.54 -10.75 11.92
CA ALA A 74 5.80 -11.66 12.77
C ALA A 74 5.82 -13.05 12.11
N SER A 75 6.53 -13.98 12.75
CA SER A 75 6.58 -15.38 12.33
C SER A 75 5.13 -15.86 12.29
N GLY A 76 4.66 -16.28 11.11
CA GLY A 76 3.38 -16.94 11.01
C GLY A 76 3.32 -18.11 11.98
N GLU A 77 2.11 -18.41 12.47
CA GLU A 77 1.82 -19.46 13.45
C GLU A 77 2.35 -20.87 13.09
N ASP A 78 2.76 -21.09 11.83
CA ASP A 78 3.28 -22.36 11.31
C ASP A 78 4.78 -22.35 10.90
N GLY A 79 5.54 -21.27 11.18
CA GLY A 79 6.96 -21.18 10.80
C GLY A 79 7.24 -21.11 9.29
N LEU A 80 6.21 -21.02 8.46
CA LEU A 80 6.31 -20.71 7.03
C LEU A 80 6.33 -19.18 6.85
N PRO A 81 7.16 -18.61 5.95
CA PRO A 81 7.08 -17.19 5.65
C PRO A 81 5.66 -16.86 5.20
N SER A 82 5.06 -15.85 5.83
CA SER A 82 3.76 -15.33 5.40
C SER A 82 3.80 -15.07 3.90
N ARG A 83 2.76 -15.52 3.18
CA ARG A 83 2.59 -15.24 1.74
C ARG A 83 2.61 -13.73 1.43
N ASN A 84 2.31 -12.93 2.45
CA ASN A 84 2.36 -11.48 2.40
C ASN A 84 3.43 -10.96 3.36
N SER A 85 4.27 -10.05 2.91
CA SER A 85 5.34 -9.49 3.74
C SER A 85 5.69 -8.07 3.34
N VAL A 86 6.17 -7.31 4.33
CA VAL A 86 6.89 -6.06 4.13
C VAL A 86 8.25 -6.19 4.83
N CYS A 87 9.33 -5.91 4.10
CA CYS A 87 10.68 -6.03 4.63
C CYS A 87 11.54 -4.85 4.21
N ARG A 88 12.51 -4.49 5.06
CA ARG A 88 13.50 -3.46 4.73
C ARG A 88 14.39 -3.99 3.59
N ALA A 89 14.56 -3.21 2.52
CA ALA A 89 15.48 -3.56 1.46
C ALA A 89 16.93 -3.32 1.94
N SER A 90 17.75 -4.36 2.02
CA SER A 90 19.13 -4.29 2.54
C SER A 90 20.07 -3.52 1.60
N GLU A 91 20.76 -2.53 2.18
CA GLU A 91 22.07 -1.94 1.85
C GLU A 91 22.43 -1.64 0.39
N THR A 92 22.08 -0.44 -0.06
CA THR A 92 23.09 0.45 -0.67
C THR A 92 23.01 1.80 0.04
N ALA A 93 24.17 2.23 0.54
CA ALA A 93 24.33 3.40 1.38
C ALA A 93 24.10 4.68 0.55
N ASP A 94 22.86 5.17 0.55
CA ASP A 94 22.57 6.60 0.53
C ASP A 94 21.12 6.82 1.00
N ASP A 95 20.98 7.13 2.28
CA ASP A 95 19.90 7.95 2.88
C ASP A 95 18.42 7.49 2.82
N GLY A 96 18.10 6.27 2.38
CA GLY A 96 16.69 5.87 2.16
C GLY A 96 16.18 4.78 3.10
N ALA A 97 15.23 5.10 3.99
CA ALA A 97 14.34 4.12 4.61
C ALA A 97 13.46 3.45 3.51
N CYS A 98 14.03 2.45 2.84
CA CYS A 98 13.45 1.74 1.71
C CYS A 98 12.95 0.36 2.12
N PHE A 99 11.75 0.02 1.64
CA PHE A 99 11.04 -1.20 1.99
C PHE A 99 10.52 -1.86 0.72
N ARG A 100 10.51 -3.19 0.72
CA ARG A 100 9.89 -4.03 -0.31
C ARG A 100 8.67 -4.69 0.31
N PHE A 101 7.63 -4.85 -0.50
CA PHE A 101 6.43 -5.57 -0.10
C PHE A 101 5.99 -6.57 -1.17
N SER A 102 5.28 -7.59 -0.73
CA SER A 102 4.62 -8.60 -1.56
C SER A 102 3.31 -8.99 -0.89
N VAL A 103 2.18 -8.87 -1.58
CA VAL A 103 0.84 -9.17 -1.06
C VAL A 103 0.03 -9.92 -2.11
N THR A 104 -0.47 -11.10 -1.78
CA THR A 104 -1.45 -11.82 -2.62
C THR A 104 -2.79 -11.10 -2.54
N LEU A 105 -3.30 -10.62 -3.68
CA LEU A 105 -4.58 -9.91 -3.76
C LEU A 105 -5.77 -10.85 -3.55
N PRO A 106 -6.91 -10.36 -3.04
CA PRO A 106 -8.08 -11.21 -2.85
C PRO A 106 -8.79 -11.48 -4.18
N ALA A 107 -9.75 -12.40 -4.16
CA ALA A 107 -10.64 -12.62 -5.30
C ALA A 107 -11.67 -11.47 -5.48
N SER A 108 -11.96 -10.74 -4.40
CA SER A 108 -12.96 -9.67 -4.31
C SER A 108 -12.65 -8.73 -3.14
N PRO A 109 -13.15 -7.48 -3.15
CA PRO A 109 -13.89 -6.85 -4.24
C PRO A 109 -13.00 -6.48 -5.45
N LEU A 110 -13.58 -6.47 -6.65
CA LEU A 110 -12.91 -5.95 -7.84
C LEU A 110 -12.96 -4.43 -7.87
N SER A 111 -12.05 -3.79 -8.60
CA SER A 111 -12.17 -2.37 -8.88
C SER A 111 -13.39 -2.09 -9.75
N TYR A 112 -14.12 -1.02 -9.42
CA TYR A 112 -15.32 -0.62 -10.11
C TYR A 112 -15.34 0.89 -10.27
N TYR A 113 -15.67 1.39 -11.46
CA TYR A 113 -15.70 2.83 -11.76
C TYR A 113 -17.04 3.18 -12.41
N GLY A 114 -18.13 3.02 -11.66
CA GLY A 114 -19.45 3.43 -12.07
C GLY A 114 -19.71 4.92 -11.83
N MET A 115 -20.87 5.39 -12.29
CA MET A 115 -21.30 6.78 -12.10
C MET A 115 -21.74 7.07 -10.66
N ILE A 116 -22.35 6.08 -9.99
CA ILE A 116 -22.95 6.24 -8.65
C ILE A 116 -22.00 5.74 -7.56
N LEU A 117 -21.24 4.68 -7.85
CA LEU A 117 -20.34 4.01 -6.92
C LEU A 117 -19.02 3.72 -7.63
N LYS A 118 -17.92 3.90 -6.93
CA LYS A 118 -16.59 3.44 -7.32
C LYS A 118 -16.03 2.59 -6.20
N ILE A 119 -15.30 1.53 -6.54
CA ILE A 119 -14.47 0.76 -5.62
C ILE A 119 -13.02 1.00 -6.03
N ARG A 120 -12.27 1.70 -5.18
CA ARG A 120 -10.87 2.05 -5.43
C ARG A 120 -9.95 1.24 -4.55
N TRP A 121 -8.87 0.74 -5.14
CA TRP A 121 -7.80 0.07 -4.42
C TRP A 121 -6.58 0.98 -4.33
N CYS A 122 -5.90 0.97 -3.18
CA CYS A 122 -4.60 1.60 -3.05
C CYS A 122 -3.69 0.86 -2.07
N VAL A 123 -2.40 0.97 -2.33
CA VAL A 123 -1.36 0.79 -1.32
C VAL A 123 -1.25 2.11 -0.57
N ARG A 124 -1.24 2.03 0.76
CA ARG A 124 -1.18 3.20 1.64
C ARG A 124 -0.09 3.02 2.68
N VAL A 125 0.80 4.00 2.75
CA VAL A 125 1.83 4.14 3.79
C VAL A 125 1.44 5.31 4.68
N ARG A 126 1.35 5.06 5.99
CA ARG A 126 1.20 6.09 7.02
C ARG A 126 2.45 6.13 7.88
N ILE A 127 2.98 7.33 8.11
CA ILE A 127 4.16 7.57 8.95
C ILE A 127 3.67 8.35 10.17
N PHE A 128 3.78 7.75 11.34
CA PHE A 128 3.41 8.37 12.60
C PHE A 128 4.66 8.96 13.24
N LEU A 129 4.72 10.29 13.29
CA LEU A 129 5.82 10.99 13.91
C LEU A 129 5.66 11.01 15.44
N LYS A 130 6.77 11.08 16.17
CA LYS A 130 6.81 11.21 17.63
C LYS A 130 6.07 12.46 18.12
N SER A 131 5.92 13.48 17.26
CA SER A 131 5.12 14.69 17.52
C SER A 131 3.61 14.46 17.50
N GLY A 132 3.13 13.28 17.07
CA GLY A 132 1.72 12.95 16.88
C GLY A 132 1.17 13.29 15.49
N ARG A 133 1.96 13.97 14.64
CA ARG A 133 1.60 14.23 13.24
C ARG A 133 1.66 12.93 12.43
N VAL A 134 0.68 12.74 11.54
CA VAL A 134 0.62 11.62 10.61
C VAL A 134 0.85 12.11 9.18
N LEU A 135 1.84 11.53 8.50
CA LEU A 135 2.09 11.74 7.07
C LEU A 135 1.50 10.56 6.30
N LYS A 136 0.86 10.82 5.16
CA LYS A 136 0.17 9.80 4.35
C LYS A 136 0.65 9.83 2.91
N SER A 137 0.90 8.67 2.33
CA SER A 137 1.08 8.49 0.89
C SER A 137 0.26 7.31 0.38
N GLU A 138 -0.33 7.47 -0.79
CA GLU A 138 -1.19 6.47 -1.42
C GLU A 138 -0.79 6.29 -2.88
N LYS A 139 -0.80 5.04 -3.34
CA LYS A 139 -0.63 4.67 -4.75
C LYS A 139 -1.79 3.79 -5.15
N HIS A 140 -2.66 4.32 -6.00
CA HIS A 140 -3.82 3.59 -6.51
C HIS A 140 -3.41 2.54 -7.54
N PHE A 141 -4.17 1.46 -7.56
CA PHE A 141 -4.09 0.40 -8.57
C PHE A 141 -5.48 -0.17 -8.83
N THR A 142 -5.57 -1.07 -9.80
CA THR A 142 -6.81 -1.70 -10.24
C THR A 142 -6.70 -3.21 -10.05
N ILE A 143 -7.79 -3.82 -9.59
CA ILE A 143 -7.97 -5.28 -9.59
C ILE A 143 -9.07 -5.64 -10.59
N GLY A 144 -8.75 -6.55 -11.49
CA GLY A 144 -9.64 -7.01 -12.56
C GLY A 144 -9.64 -6.09 -13.77
N LYS A 145 -10.71 -6.15 -14.56
CA LYS A 145 -10.89 -5.31 -15.75
C LYS A 145 -11.92 -4.22 -15.43
N ILE A 146 -11.52 -2.96 -15.57
CA ILE A 146 -12.47 -1.85 -15.59
C ILE A 146 -13.01 -1.76 -17.01
N PRO A 147 -14.34 -1.85 -17.24
CA PRO A 147 -14.88 -1.57 -18.55
C PRO A 147 -14.55 -0.12 -18.92
N ASN A 148 -13.92 0.09 -20.09
CA ASN A 148 -13.83 1.43 -20.68
C ASN A 148 -15.24 1.90 -21.02
N VAL A 149 -15.91 2.61 -20.11
CA VAL A 149 -17.11 3.36 -20.46
C VAL A 149 -16.63 4.61 -21.19
N GLN A 150 -16.52 4.53 -22.52
CA GLN A 150 -16.52 5.72 -23.35
C GLN A 150 -17.94 6.29 -23.28
N VAL A 151 -18.11 7.39 -22.54
CA VAL A 151 -19.33 8.18 -22.64
C VAL A 151 -19.20 8.97 -23.93
N ASP A 152 -19.77 8.44 -25.01
CA ASP A 152 -19.98 9.23 -26.22
C ASP A 152 -20.98 10.33 -25.87
N LEU A 153 -20.47 11.54 -25.64
CA LEU A 153 -21.30 12.75 -25.59
C LEU A 153 -21.70 13.07 -27.04
N ASN A 154 -22.94 12.70 -27.37
CA ASN A 154 -23.61 13.04 -28.63
C ASN A 154 -23.98 14.52 -28.70
#